data_AF-A0A6L6PD98-F1
#
_entry.id   AF-A0A6L6PD98-F1
#
_cell.length_a   1.000
_cell.length_b   1.000
_cell.length_c   1.000
_cell.angle_alpha   90.00
_cell.angle_beta   90.00
_cell.angle_gamma   90.00
#
_symmetry.space_group_name_H-M   'P 1'
#
loop_
_entity.id
_entity.type
_entity.pdbx_description
1 polymer ?
#
loop_
_entity_poly.entity_id
_entity_poly.type
_entity_poly.pdbx_seq_one_letter_code
_entity_poly.pdbx_strand_id
1 'polypeptide(L)'
;MQKFYKRALVALLLLLLVDALVTAVCIDQSYLRTSLLPANAAPFPWRLPLASEGRNRQARVDLGNDRLRFDFRLASLGAGEGEYASADLHFIDRNGAPALIDLSRYSAVELVAKCSPANALTMVIPTFDEQFSRRGELLTYPSPQTFFACNEQGVRNKLNLAHMNIPQWWFDMLKQDISHQMYKLERVAKIGFGTSSQSPRNVDSYVEISELSLNGRDYRYIAGLVVFLVVGGVAFGVWFFFAHARALLASLNTQLKQDLPLMAYRQLTLEPYRDKEKAAVLRFIASNYANAELDLETVVAETAVNRKKVNEVLKAELGMTFSAYLNKLRLTEAARLLADSNTATVAEIAYSVGYANVSYFNKLFKDEYGCTPKAFRSLALQSAEAG
;
A
#
# COMPACT_ATOMS: atom_id res chain seq x y z
N MET A 1 -28.88 5.58 -4.08
CA MET A 1 -27.61 4.82 -4.08
C MET A 1 -27.25 4.18 -5.43
N GLN A 2 -28.12 3.40 -6.09
CA GLN A 2 -27.76 2.71 -7.36
C GLN A 2 -27.21 3.61 -8.49
N LYS A 3 -27.77 4.81 -8.70
CA LYS A 3 -27.27 5.76 -9.72
C LYS A 3 -25.84 6.25 -9.44
N PHE A 4 -25.46 6.38 -8.16
CA PHE A 4 -24.11 6.78 -7.76
C PHE A 4 -23.10 5.69 -8.12
N TYR A 5 -23.36 4.44 -7.72
CA TYR A 5 -22.47 3.32 -8.02
C TYR A 5 -22.32 3.07 -9.53
N LYS A 6 -23.39 3.24 -10.33
CA LYS A 6 -23.27 3.18 -11.80
C LYS A 6 -22.31 4.24 -12.36
N ARG A 7 -22.39 5.48 -11.88
CA ARG A 7 -21.47 6.55 -12.31
C ARG A 7 -20.04 6.32 -11.85
N ALA A 8 -19.86 5.87 -10.61
CA ALA A 8 -18.55 5.52 -10.07
C ALA A 8 -17.91 4.35 -10.82
N LEU A 9 -18.69 3.34 -11.20
CA LEU A 9 -18.23 2.22 -12.03
C LEU A 9 -17.78 2.70 -13.41
N VAL A 10 -18.55 3.57 -14.07
CA VAL A 10 -18.15 4.15 -15.36
C VAL A 10 -16.85 4.95 -15.23
N ALA A 11 -16.71 5.75 -14.16
CA ALA A 11 -15.48 6.51 -13.90
C ALA A 11 -14.27 5.58 -13.66
N LEU A 12 -14.46 4.48 -12.93
CA LEU A 12 -13.42 3.47 -12.72
C LEU A 12 -13.02 2.80 -14.03
N LEU A 13 -13.97 2.41 -14.87
CA LEU A 13 -13.70 1.80 -16.17
C LEU A 13 -12.94 2.74 -17.11
N LEU A 14 -13.29 4.04 -17.10
CA LEU A 14 -12.56 5.05 -17.87
C LEU A 14 -11.13 5.23 -17.36
N LEU A 15 -10.93 5.25 -16.04
CA LEU A 15 -9.59 5.34 -15.45
C LEU A 15 -8.73 4.14 -15.87
N LEU A 16 -9.27 2.92 -15.75
CA LEU A 16 -8.55 1.70 -16.15
C LEU A 16 -8.20 1.68 -17.65
N LEU A 17 -9.06 2.24 -18.50
CA LEU A 17 -8.78 2.37 -19.94
C LEU A 17 -7.62 3.35 -20.19
N VAL A 18 -7.62 4.49 -19.51
CA VAL A 18 -6.52 5.47 -19.59
C VAL A 18 -5.22 4.85 -19.06
N ASP A 19 -5.27 4.17 -17.92
CA ASP A 19 -4.12 3.49 -17.33
C ASP A 19 -3.55 2.43 -18.27
N ALA A 20 -4.40 1.65 -18.96
CA ALA A 20 -3.97 0.67 -19.94
C ALA A 20 -3.28 1.33 -21.15
N LEU A 21 -3.81 2.45 -21.64
CA LEU A 21 -3.24 3.18 -22.76
C LEU A 21 -1.88 3.81 -22.40
N VAL A 22 -1.80 4.46 -21.23
CA VAL A 22 -0.54 5.02 -20.71
C VAL A 22 0.48 3.91 -20.46
N THR A 23 0.05 2.77 -19.92
CA THR A 23 0.92 1.59 -19.73
C THR A 23 1.50 1.12 -21.07
N ALA A 24 0.68 0.98 -22.10
CA ALA A 24 1.14 0.56 -23.42
C ALA A 24 2.18 1.53 -24.00
N VAL A 25 1.91 2.84 -23.94
CA VAL A 25 2.82 3.88 -24.43
C VAL A 25 4.13 3.90 -23.63
N CYS A 26 4.07 3.86 -22.30
CA CYS A 26 5.27 3.87 -21.46
C CYS A 26 6.12 2.60 -21.64
N ILE A 27 5.49 1.44 -21.83
CA ILE A 27 6.21 0.19 -22.11
C ILE A 27 6.90 0.27 -23.47
N ASP A 28 6.21 0.73 -24.51
CA ASP A 28 6.78 0.87 -25.85
C ASP A 28 7.98 1.83 -25.84
N GLN A 29 7.81 3.02 -25.24
CA GLN A 29 8.88 4.01 -25.09
C GLN A 29 10.02 3.55 -24.16
N SER A 30 9.79 2.54 -23.31
CA SER A 30 10.84 1.99 -22.45
C SER A 30 11.89 1.20 -23.22
N TYR A 31 11.57 0.66 -24.40
CA TYR A 31 12.53 -0.15 -25.17
C TYR A 31 13.55 0.75 -25.87
N LEU A 32 14.82 0.57 -25.52
CA LEU A 32 15.94 1.26 -26.16
C LEU A 32 16.58 0.32 -27.16
N ARG A 33 16.48 0.64 -28.45
CA ARG A 33 17.18 -0.09 -29.52
C ARG A 33 18.02 0.86 -30.35
N THR A 34 19.30 0.56 -30.51
CA THR A 34 20.26 1.43 -31.20
C THR A 34 21.09 0.59 -32.15
N SER A 35 20.98 0.83 -33.45
CA SER A 35 21.79 0.14 -34.45
C SER A 35 23.20 0.75 -34.52
N LEU A 36 24.22 -0.10 -34.60
CA LEU A 36 25.61 0.31 -34.82
C LEU A 36 26.05 0.17 -36.29
N LEU A 37 25.25 -0.53 -37.10
CA LEU A 37 25.42 -0.62 -38.56
C LEU A 37 24.18 -0.01 -39.25
N PRO A 38 24.33 0.77 -40.34
CA PRO A 38 25.58 1.24 -40.97
C PRO A 38 26.43 2.18 -40.09
N ALA A 39 27.74 2.25 -40.33
CA ALA A 39 28.64 3.14 -39.59
C ALA A 39 28.30 4.64 -39.72
N ASN A 40 27.76 5.07 -40.87
CA ASN A 40 27.42 6.47 -41.13
C ASN A 40 26.09 6.92 -40.48
N ALA A 41 25.23 5.98 -40.10
CA ALA A 41 23.93 6.24 -39.47
C ALA A 41 23.91 5.87 -37.98
N ALA A 42 25.01 5.35 -37.44
CA ALA A 42 25.11 4.93 -36.06
C ALA A 42 25.02 6.16 -35.12
N PRO A 43 24.15 6.14 -34.08
CA PRO A 43 24.05 7.23 -33.12
C PRO A 43 25.33 7.48 -32.31
N PHE A 44 26.15 6.44 -32.17
CA PHE A 44 27.50 6.52 -31.63
C PHE A 44 28.50 6.43 -32.79
N PRO A 45 29.20 7.51 -33.15
CA PRO A 45 30.21 7.47 -34.19
C PRO A 45 31.33 6.49 -33.80
N TRP A 46 31.73 5.64 -34.73
CA TRP A 46 32.83 4.71 -34.55
C TRP A 46 33.64 4.58 -35.84
N ARG A 47 34.88 4.12 -35.71
CA ARG A 47 35.76 3.82 -36.84
C ARG A 47 36.44 2.48 -36.66
N LEU A 48 36.80 1.88 -37.77
CA LEU A 48 37.76 0.78 -37.80
C LEU A 48 39.16 1.40 -37.83
N PRO A 49 40.07 1.07 -36.90
CA PRO A 49 41.47 1.41 -37.08
C PRO A 49 41.96 0.72 -38.36
N LEU A 50 42.73 1.45 -39.16
CA LEU A 50 43.47 0.85 -40.28
C LEU A 50 44.34 -0.27 -39.71
N ALA A 51 44.28 -1.46 -40.30
CA ALA A 51 45.02 -2.64 -39.83
C ALA A 51 46.49 -2.28 -39.60
N SER A 52 46.87 -2.06 -38.34
CA SER A 52 48.24 -1.76 -37.97
C SER A 52 48.99 -3.07 -37.80
N GLU A 53 50.13 -3.19 -38.49
CA GLU A 53 51.08 -4.28 -38.38
C GLU A 53 51.30 -4.74 -36.92
N GLY A 54 51.23 -6.05 -36.69
CA GLY A 54 51.37 -6.68 -35.38
C GLY A 54 50.93 -8.15 -35.37
N ARG A 55 50.66 -8.72 -34.19
CA ARG A 55 50.12 -10.10 -34.01
C ARG A 55 48.65 -10.24 -34.46
N ASN A 56 47.97 -9.12 -34.74
CA ASN A 56 46.59 -9.08 -35.22
C ASN A 56 46.58 -9.12 -36.76
N ARG A 57 46.37 -10.32 -37.34
CA ARG A 57 46.36 -10.52 -38.80
C ARG A 57 44.92 -10.55 -39.33
N GLN A 58 44.34 -9.37 -39.53
CA GLN A 58 43.18 -9.21 -40.41
C GLN A 58 43.69 -8.89 -41.81
N ALA A 59 43.33 -9.71 -42.79
CA ALA A 59 43.74 -9.50 -44.16
C ALA A 59 42.94 -8.37 -44.83
N ARG A 60 41.67 -8.20 -44.43
CA ARG A 60 40.77 -7.17 -44.97
C ARG A 60 39.57 -7.02 -44.05
N VAL A 61 39.22 -5.80 -43.67
CA VAL A 61 37.92 -5.50 -43.08
C VAL A 61 37.12 -4.77 -44.15
N ASP A 62 36.06 -5.41 -44.65
CA ASP A 62 35.14 -4.81 -45.60
C ASP A 62 33.91 -4.31 -44.86
N LEU A 63 33.69 -3.00 -44.92
CA LEU A 63 32.53 -2.36 -44.36
C LEU A 63 31.51 -2.18 -45.48
N GLY A 64 30.61 -3.15 -45.61
CA GLY A 64 29.39 -2.96 -46.40
C GLY A 64 28.42 -2.04 -45.67
N ASN A 65 27.44 -1.49 -46.39
CA ASN A 65 26.43 -0.60 -45.79
C ASN A 65 25.79 -1.20 -44.53
N ASP A 66 25.51 -2.50 -44.49
CA ASP A 66 24.83 -3.15 -43.34
C ASP A 66 25.60 -4.32 -42.71
N ARG A 67 26.89 -4.49 -43.07
CA ARG A 67 27.68 -5.64 -42.62
C ARG A 67 29.15 -5.32 -42.41
N LEU A 68 29.72 -5.93 -41.39
CA LEU A 68 31.14 -5.92 -41.07
C LEU A 68 31.71 -7.29 -41.40
N ARG A 69 32.59 -7.38 -42.39
CA ARG A 69 33.28 -8.63 -42.75
C ARG A 69 34.76 -8.52 -42.49
N PHE A 70 35.36 -9.55 -41.88
CA PHE A 70 36.81 -9.66 -41.76
C PHE A 70 37.30 -11.08 -42.08
N ASP A 71 38.37 -11.17 -42.86
CA ASP A 71 39.02 -12.42 -43.25
C ASP A 71 40.35 -12.60 -42.49
N PHE A 72 40.64 -13.82 -42.05
CA PHE A 72 41.84 -14.14 -41.27
C PHE A 72 42.34 -15.58 -41.52
N ARG A 73 43.63 -15.80 -41.20
CA ARG A 73 44.26 -17.12 -41.17
C ARG A 73 45.23 -17.18 -40.00
N LEU A 74 44.91 -17.99 -38.99
CA LEU A 74 45.77 -18.17 -37.81
C LEU A 74 46.88 -19.18 -38.09
N ALA A 75 48.09 -18.97 -37.58
CA ALA A 75 49.19 -19.93 -37.66
C ALA A 75 49.02 -21.10 -36.68
N SER A 76 49.76 -22.18 -36.94
CA SER A 76 49.83 -23.36 -36.08
C SER A 76 50.39 -23.05 -34.68
N LEU A 77 49.92 -23.79 -33.66
CA LEU A 77 50.49 -23.73 -32.31
C LEU A 77 51.98 -24.14 -32.38
N GLY A 78 52.87 -23.19 -32.06
CA GLY A 78 54.33 -23.36 -32.13
C GLY A 78 55.08 -22.15 -32.69
N ALA A 79 54.41 -21.25 -33.40
CA ALA A 79 55.00 -20.04 -33.99
C ALA A 79 54.91 -18.77 -33.09
N GLY A 80 54.64 -18.95 -31.80
CA GLY A 80 54.43 -17.87 -30.83
C GLY A 80 53.02 -17.92 -30.24
N GLU A 81 52.94 -18.01 -28.91
CA GLU A 81 51.68 -17.90 -28.19
C GLU A 81 51.05 -16.51 -28.44
N GLY A 82 49.77 -16.47 -28.82
CA GLY A 82 48.99 -15.23 -28.87
C GLY A 82 48.74 -14.59 -30.24
N GLU A 83 48.69 -15.36 -31.35
CA GLU A 83 48.05 -14.87 -32.57
C GLU A 83 46.52 -14.83 -32.41
N TYR A 84 45.91 -13.70 -32.76
CA TYR A 84 44.47 -13.49 -32.75
C TYR A 84 44.07 -12.61 -33.94
N ALA A 85 42.81 -12.66 -34.34
CA ALA A 85 42.23 -11.72 -35.30
C ALA A 85 40.98 -11.08 -34.68
N SER A 86 40.83 -9.75 -34.76
CA SER A 86 39.68 -9.06 -34.16
C SER A 86 39.24 -7.78 -34.89
N ALA A 87 38.01 -7.74 -35.40
CA ALA A 87 37.42 -6.50 -35.89
C ALA A 87 36.95 -5.62 -34.72
N ASP A 88 37.59 -4.47 -34.55
CA ASP A 88 37.36 -3.59 -33.41
C ASP A 88 36.68 -2.28 -33.85
N LEU A 89 35.48 -2.02 -33.32
CA LEU A 89 34.72 -0.79 -33.54
C LEU A 89 35.13 0.21 -32.45
N HIS A 90 36.03 1.14 -32.79
CA HIS A 90 36.51 2.16 -31.84
C HIS A 90 35.58 3.38 -31.86
N PHE A 91 35.04 3.73 -30.71
CA PHE A 91 34.19 4.92 -30.59
C PHE A 91 35.00 6.21 -30.73
N ILE A 92 34.41 7.18 -31.42
CA ILE A 92 35.01 8.48 -31.67
C ILE A 92 34.03 9.60 -31.35
N ASP A 93 34.57 10.77 -31.03
CA ASP A 93 33.79 11.98 -30.88
C ASP A 93 33.48 12.62 -32.26
N ARG A 94 32.78 13.76 -32.23
CA ARG A 94 32.44 14.51 -33.46
C ARG A 94 33.67 15.04 -34.22
N ASN A 95 34.81 15.14 -33.55
CA ASN A 95 36.08 15.61 -34.11
C ASN A 95 36.97 14.45 -34.58
N GLY A 96 36.52 13.20 -34.43
CA GLY A 96 37.26 12.00 -34.79
C GLY A 96 38.30 11.54 -33.75
N ALA A 97 38.34 12.14 -32.56
CA ALA A 97 39.21 11.72 -31.47
C ALA A 97 38.60 10.52 -30.71
N PRO A 98 39.42 9.66 -30.07
CA PRO A 98 38.92 8.53 -29.28
C PRO A 98 37.95 8.99 -28.19
N ALA A 99 36.76 8.39 -28.14
CA ALA A 99 35.72 8.72 -27.18
C ALA A 99 35.39 7.53 -26.26
N LEU A 100 34.92 7.85 -25.06
CA LEU A 100 34.34 6.89 -24.12
C LEU A 100 32.82 7.08 -24.13
N ILE A 101 32.08 6.04 -24.47
CA ILE A 101 30.62 6.07 -24.61
C ILE A 101 29.97 5.39 -23.40
N ASP A 102 28.90 6.00 -22.90
CA ASP A 102 28.06 5.41 -21.86
C ASP A 102 27.07 4.42 -22.47
N LEU A 103 27.32 3.13 -22.22
CA LEU A 103 26.46 2.02 -22.60
C LEU A 103 25.68 1.44 -21.40
N SER A 104 25.67 2.10 -20.24
CA SER A 104 25.01 1.61 -19.01
C SER A 104 23.50 1.38 -19.15
N ARG A 105 22.86 2.05 -20.12
CA ARG A 105 21.42 1.89 -20.41
C ARG A 105 21.09 0.65 -21.24
N TYR A 106 22.10 0.00 -21.82
CA TYR A 106 21.95 -1.18 -22.65
C TYR A 106 22.27 -2.45 -21.85
N SER A 107 21.45 -3.48 -22.03
CA SER A 107 21.58 -4.75 -21.32
C SER A 107 22.08 -5.88 -22.22
N ALA A 108 21.96 -5.74 -23.54
CA ALA A 108 22.41 -6.75 -24.49
C ALA A 108 22.88 -6.17 -25.82
N VAL A 109 23.75 -6.92 -26.50
CA VAL A 109 24.09 -6.74 -27.91
C VAL A 109 23.41 -7.86 -28.70
N GLU A 110 22.63 -7.50 -29.71
CA GLU A 110 22.07 -8.46 -30.66
C GLU A 110 22.78 -8.32 -32.02
N LEU A 111 23.15 -9.45 -32.60
CA LEU A 111 23.84 -9.51 -33.88
C LEU A 111 23.53 -10.81 -34.62
N VAL A 112 23.75 -10.83 -35.92
CA VAL A 112 23.75 -12.05 -36.74
C VAL A 112 25.18 -12.30 -37.22
N ALA A 113 25.75 -13.44 -36.83
CA ALA A 113 27.12 -13.82 -37.16
C ALA A 113 27.15 -14.99 -38.15
N LYS A 114 27.73 -14.73 -39.33
CA LYS A 114 28.06 -15.73 -40.35
C LYS A 114 29.56 -16.00 -40.34
N CYS A 115 29.98 -17.25 -40.45
CA CYS A 115 31.38 -17.58 -40.62
C CYS A 115 31.56 -18.91 -41.33
N SER A 116 32.69 -19.06 -42.00
CA SER A 116 33.17 -20.35 -42.48
C SER A 116 34.65 -20.48 -42.14
N PRO A 117 35.09 -21.62 -41.58
CA PRO A 117 34.25 -22.71 -41.03
C PRO A 117 33.47 -22.29 -39.77
N ALA A 118 32.40 -23.03 -39.45
CA ALA A 118 31.60 -22.79 -38.24
C ALA A 118 32.44 -22.94 -36.96
N ASN A 119 32.40 -21.94 -36.08
CA ASN A 119 33.15 -21.95 -34.82
C ASN A 119 32.50 -21.04 -33.75
N ALA A 120 33.16 -20.93 -32.60
CA ALA A 120 32.85 -19.96 -31.57
C ALA A 120 33.83 -18.78 -31.63
N LEU A 121 33.31 -17.57 -31.50
CA LEU A 121 34.05 -16.31 -31.51
C LEU A 121 33.87 -15.59 -30.17
N THR A 122 34.63 -14.52 -29.97
CA THR A 122 34.63 -13.73 -28.74
C THR A 122 34.20 -12.30 -29.05
N MET A 123 33.29 -11.75 -28.25
CA MET A 123 33.03 -10.31 -28.19
C MET A 123 33.70 -9.74 -26.94
N VAL A 124 34.41 -8.61 -27.08
CA VAL A 124 35.13 -7.93 -26.00
C VAL A 124 34.70 -6.48 -25.93
N ILE A 125 34.48 -5.96 -24.72
CA ILE A 125 34.04 -4.57 -24.51
C ILE A 125 34.94 -3.92 -23.46
N PRO A 126 36.09 -3.35 -23.87
CA PRO A 126 37.00 -2.67 -22.95
C PRO A 126 36.35 -1.44 -22.32
N THR A 127 36.38 -1.38 -20.99
CA THR A 127 35.80 -0.29 -20.20
C THR A 127 36.91 0.50 -19.49
N PHE A 128 36.72 1.81 -19.32
CA PHE A 128 37.66 2.65 -18.61
C PHE A 128 37.33 2.67 -17.11
N ASP A 129 38.28 2.19 -16.32
CA ASP A 129 38.26 2.24 -14.87
C ASP A 129 39.35 3.19 -14.35
N GLU A 130 39.01 4.08 -13.42
CA GLU A 130 39.95 5.08 -12.90
C GLU A 130 41.11 4.47 -12.10
N GLN A 131 40.91 3.29 -11.51
CA GLN A 131 41.92 2.62 -10.70
C GLN A 131 42.98 1.94 -11.56
N PHE A 132 42.59 1.40 -12.72
CA PHE A 132 43.44 0.53 -13.52
C PHE A 132 43.79 1.09 -14.91
N SER A 133 42.88 1.85 -15.52
CA SER A 133 42.99 2.26 -16.93
C SER A 133 43.76 3.56 -17.09
N ARG A 134 44.70 3.58 -18.04
CA ARG A 134 45.45 4.77 -18.44
C ARG A 134 44.97 5.25 -19.80
N ARG A 135 44.59 6.52 -19.90
CA ARG A 135 44.05 7.09 -21.16
C ARG A 135 45.01 6.88 -22.32
N GLY A 136 44.51 6.30 -23.41
CA GLY A 136 45.29 6.00 -24.61
C GLY A 136 45.97 4.62 -24.60
N GLU A 137 46.11 3.99 -23.43
CA GLU A 137 46.68 2.64 -23.31
C GLU A 137 45.57 1.58 -23.17
N LEU A 138 44.91 1.23 -24.29
CA LEU A 138 43.73 0.33 -24.29
C LEU A 138 43.96 -1.04 -23.64
N LEU A 139 45.20 -1.54 -23.58
CA LEU A 139 45.52 -2.81 -22.93
C LEU A 139 45.30 -2.76 -21.40
N THR A 140 45.38 -1.58 -20.79
CA THR A 140 45.15 -1.37 -19.35
C THR A 140 43.67 -1.38 -18.97
N TYR A 141 42.77 -1.45 -19.95
CA TYR A 141 41.33 -1.34 -19.73
C TYR A 141 40.79 -2.73 -19.40
N PRO A 142 40.02 -2.89 -18.29
CA PRO A 142 39.27 -4.11 -18.05
C PRO A 142 38.54 -4.51 -19.34
N SER A 143 38.76 -5.74 -19.79
CA SER A 143 38.24 -6.23 -21.06
C SER A 143 37.26 -7.38 -20.85
N PRO A 144 36.05 -7.11 -20.29
CA PRO A 144 34.98 -8.09 -20.23
C PRO A 144 34.72 -8.71 -21.59
N GLN A 145 34.59 -10.02 -21.61
CA GLN A 145 34.36 -10.79 -22.83
C GLN A 145 33.26 -11.83 -22.66
N THR A 146 32.66 -12.20 -23.78
CA THR A 146 31.70 -13.30 -23.88
C THR A 146 31.85 -14.02 -25.22
N PHE A 147 31.41 -15.28 -25.27
CA PHE A 147 31.52 -16.11 -26.46
C PHE A 147 30.19 -16.15 -27.22
N PHE A 148 30.26 -16.27 -28.54
CA PHE A 148 29.09 -16.41 -29.41
C PHE A 148 29.38 -17.35 -30.56
N ALA A 149 28.33 -17.99 -31.10
CA ALA A 149 28.47 -18.98 -32.16
C ALA A 149 28.27 -18.33 -33.54
N CYS A 150 28.92 -18.90 -34.55
CA CYS A 150 28.69 -18.54 -35.95
C CYS A 150 28.76 -19.79 -36.85
N ASN A 151 28.10 -19.72 -37.99
CA ASN A 151 28.12 -20.75 -39.03
C ASN A 151 27.85 -20.13 -40.40
N GLU A 152 27.83 -20.95 -41.45
CA GLU A 152 27.67 -20.46 -42.83
C GLU A 152 26.26 -19.89 -43.11
N GLN A 153 25.25 -20.33 -42.35
CA GLN A 153 23.86 -19.89 -42.50
C GLN A 153 23.58 -18.55 -41.80
N GLY A 154 24.34 -18.25 -40.75
CA GLY A 154 24.17 -17.08 -39.90
C GLY A 154 23.39 -17.42 -38.63
N VAL A 155 24.02 -17.16 -37.48
CA VAL A 155 23.42 -17.39 -36.17
C VAL A 155 23.05 -16.06 -35.55
N ARG A 156 21.79 -15.91 -35.12
CA ARG A 156 21.36 -14.76 -34.31
C ARG A 156 21.80 -14.96 -32.88
N ASN A 157 22.62 -14.04 -32.38
CA ASN A 157 23.19 -14.06 -31.05
C ASN A 157 22.65 -12.86 -30.24
N LYS A 158 22.26 -13.13 -28.99
CA LYS A 158 21.91 -12.11 -27.99
C LYS A 158 22.87 -12.21 -26.82
N LEU A 159 23.78 -11.25 -26.73
CA LEU A 159 24.90 -11.25 -25.80
C LEU A 159 24.61 -10.32 -24.64
N ASN A 160 24.58 -10.86 -23.42
CA ASN A 160 24.25 -10.10 -22.22
C ASN A 160 25.45 -9.26 -21.76
N LEU A 161 25.26 -7.94 -21.69
CA LEU A 161 26.31 -6.98 -21.31
C LEU A 161 26.59 -6.94 -19.81
N ALA A 162 25.70 -7.48 -18.97
CA ALA A 162 25.90 -7.54 -17.52
C ALA A 162 26.65 -8.81 -17.06
N HIS A 163 26.71 -9.84 -17.92
CA HIS A 163 27.28 -11.15 -17.58
C HIS A 163 28.45 -11.52 -18.50
N MET A 164 29.42 -10.62 -18.58
CA MET A 164 30.71 -10.87 -19.22
C MET A 164 31.80 -11.10 -18.17
N ASN A 165 32.82 -11.86 -18.54
CA ASN A 165 33.93 -12.19 -17.64
C ASN A 165 35.20 -11.47 -18.10
N ILE A 166 35.95 -10.90 -17.16
CA ILE A 166 37.28 -10.38 -17.45
C ILE A 166 38.25 -11.57 -17.50
N PRO A 167 39.02 -11.75 -18.59
CA PRO A 167 39.89 -12.91 -18.72
C PRO A 167 41.08 -12.84 -17.76
N GLN A 168 41.51 -14.00 -17.27
CA GLN A 168 42.57 -14.11 -16.26
C GLN A 168 43.90 -13.45 -16.68
N TRP A 169 44.28 -13.60 -17.96
CA TRP A 169 45.51 -13.01 -18.49
C TRP A 169 45.61 -11.50 -18.26
N TRP A 170 44.47 -10.80 -18.19
CA TRP A 170 44.43 -9.36 -17.97
C TRP A 170 44.82 -9.00 -16.53
N PHE A 171 44.33 -9.77 -15.55
CA PHE A 171 44.72 -9.62 -14.14
C PHE A 171 46.20 -9.96 -13.96
N ASP A 172 46.67 -11.04 -14.60
CA ASP A 172 48.08 -11.44 -14.56
C ASP A 172 48.99 -10.35 -15.15
N MET A 173 48.57 -9.74 -16.25
CA MET A 173 49.30 -8.65 -16.93
C MET A 173 49.43 -7.40 -16.05
N LEU A 174 48.38 -7.03 -15.32
CA LEU A 174 48.37 -5.85 -14.44
C LEU A 174 48.76 -6.18 -12.98
N LYS A 175 49.10 -7.45 -12.70
CA LYS A 175 49.41 -7.96 -11.35
C LYS A 175 48.33 -7.60 -10.32
N GLN A 176 47.07 -7.80 -10.69
CA GLN A 176 45.89 -7.51 -9.85
C GLN A 176 45.23 -8.79 -9.33
N ASP A 177 44.46 -8.66 -8.25
CA ASP A 177 43.65 -9.76 -7.72
C ASP A 177 42.42 -10.01 -8.61
N ILE A 178 42.14 -11.28 -8.88
CA ILE A 178 41.01 -11.78 -9.66
C ILE A 178 39.67 -11.50 -8.96
N SER A 179 39.66 -11.21 -7.65
CA SER A 179 38.44 -10.87 -6.90
C SER A 179 37.71 -9.63 -7.44
N HIS A 180 38.41 -8.74 -8.15
CA HIS A 180 37.84 -7.55 -8.78
C HIS A 180 37.28 -7.82 -10.19
N GLN A 181 36.21 -8.61 -10.30
CA GLN A 181 35.56 -8.90 -11.60
C GLN A 181 34.48 -7.90 -12.02
N MET A 182 34.14 -6.94 -11.16
CA MET A 182 33.10 -5.95 -11.47
C MET A 182 33.62 -4.93 -12.49
N TYR A 183 32.80 -4.63 -13.50
CA TYR A 183 33.06 -3.58 -14.50
C TYR A 183 31.83 -2.69 -14.67
N LYS A 184 32.06 -1.48 -15.16
CA LYS A 184 30.99 -0.51 -15.45
C LYS A 184 30.96 -0.19 -16.94
N LEU A 185 29.76 -0.09 -17.50
CA LEU A 185 29.53 0.23 -18.91
C LEU A 185 29.41 1.74 -19.17
N GLU A 186 29.71 2.59 -18.18
CA GLU A 186 29.62 4.05 -18.29
C GLU A 186 30.68 4.66 -19.22
N ARG A 187 31.80 3.95 -19.42
CA ARG A 187 32.95 4.46 -20.18
C ARG A 187 33.53 3.37 -21.08
N VAL A 188 32.83 3.05 -22.15
CA VAL A 188 33.24 2.03 -23.12
C VAL A 188 34.07 2.65 -24.23
N ALA A 189 35.25 2.09 -24.52
CA ALA A 189 36.15 2.60 -25.55
C ALA A 189 35.91 1.99 -26.94
N LYS A 190 35.57 0.69 -26.98
CA LYS A 190 35.35 -0.05 -28.23
C LYS A 190 34.48 -1.29 -28.01
N ILE A 191 33.94 -1.84 -29.09
CA ILE A 191 33.37 -3.18 -29.14
C ILE A 191 34.20 -3.98 -30.14
N GLY A 192 34.82 -5.06 -29.69
CA GLY A 192 35.67 -5.92 -30.50
C GLY A 192 35.04 -7.29 -30.73
N PHE A 193 35.19 -7.82 -31.94
CA PHE A 193 34.78 -9.17 -32.31
C PHE A 193 35.99 -9.92 -32.84
N GLY A 194 36.34 -11.03 -32.21
CA GLY A 194 37.56 -11.74 -32.58
C GLY A 194 37.53 -13.23 -32.38
N THR A 195 38.64 -13.85 -32.73
CA THR A 195 38.88 -15.29 -32.61
C THR A 195 38.84 -15.75 -31.15
N SER A 196 38.29 -16.93 -30.91
CA SER A 196 38.42 -17.67 -29.65
C SER A 196 39.52 -18.73 -29.71
N SER A 197 39.75 -19.43 -28.60
CA SER A 197 40.63 -20.60 -28.55
C SER A 197 40.18 -21.77 -29.43
N GLN A 198 38.91 -21.81 -29.83
CA GLN A 198 38.35 -22.83 -30.72
C GLN A 198 38.43 -22.45 -32.21
N SER A 199 39.03 -21.30 -32.53
CA SER A 199 39.12 -20.84 -33.91
C SER A 199 40.05 -21.75 -34.73
N PRO A 200 39.63 -22.17 -35.94
CA PRO A 200 40.46 -23.02 -36.79
C PRO A 200 41.78 -22.36 -37.18
N ARG A 201 42.83 -23.18 -37.19
CA ARG A 201 44.21 -22.77 -37.50
C ARG A 201 44.62 -23.33 -38.85
N ASN A 202 45.48 -22.59 -39.54
CA ASN A 202 45.99 -22.86 -40.88
C ASN A 202 44.91 -22.95 -41.98
N VAL A 203 43.69 -22.49 -41.70
CA VAL A 203 42.55 -22.47 -42.62
C VAL A 203 42.14 -21.02 -42.86
N ASP A 204 41.94 -20.66 -44.12
CA ASP A 204 41.39 -19.35 -44.48
C ASP A 204 39.95 -19.28 -43.98
N SER A 205 39.71 -18.34 -43.07
CA SER A 205 38.43 -18.20 -42.36
C SER A 205 37.90 -16.79 -42.56
N TYR A 206 36.59 -16.65 -42.61
CA TYR A 206 35.94 -15.34 -42.64
C TYR A 206 34.82 -15.25 -41.62
N VAL A 207 34.56 -14.03 -41.17
CA VAL A 207 33.44 -13.70 -40.28
C VAL A 207 32.72 -12.48 -40.85
N GLU A 208 31.39 -12.57 -40.90
CA GLU A 208 30.50 -11.49 -41.29
C GLU A 208 29.49 -11.25 -40.16
N ILE A 209 29.45 -10.01 -39.67
CA ILE A 209 28.53 -9.54 -38.64
C ILE A 209 27.55 -8.57 -39.28
N SER A 210 26.26 -8.83 -39.07
CA SER A 210 25.15 -8.03 -39.58
C SER A 210 24.11 -7.80 -38.48
N GLU A 211 23.21 -6.84 -38.70
CA GLU A 211 22.15 -6.45 -37.74
C GLU A 211 22.68 -6.11 -36.33
N LEU A 212 23.88 -5.55 -36.23
CA LEU A 212 24.50 -5.22 -34.95
C LEU A 212 23.72 -4.09 -34.25
N SER A 213 23.04 -4.43 -33.16
CA SER A 213 22.23 -3.49 -32.38
C SER A 213 22.44 -3.66 -30.88
N LEU A 214 22.41 -2.53 -30.18
CA LEU A 214 22.39 -2.45 -28.73
C LEU A 214 20.94 -2.40 -28.27
N ASN A 215 20.58 -3.29 -27.35
CA ASN A 215 19.25 -3.40 -26.78
C ASN A 215 19.31 -3.11 -25.28
N GLY A 216 18.38 -2.30 -24.80
CA GLY A 216 18.29 -1.85 -23.43
C GLY A 216 16.87 -1.51 -23.04
N ARG A 217 16.72 -1.04 -21.81
CA ARG A 217 15.45 -0.54 -21.30
C ARG A 217 15.65 0.71 -20.48
N ASP A 218 14.96 1.79 -20.85
CA ASP A 218 14.94 3.00 -20.05
C ASP A 218 13.90 2.87 -18.93
N TYR A 219 14.39 2.51 -17.75
CA TYR A 219 13.57 2.32 -16.54
C TYR A 219 12.90 3.59 -16.04
N ARG A 220 13.25 4.79 -16.55
CA ARG A 220 12.61 6.05 -16.16
C ARG A 220 11.14 6.07 -16.57
N TYR A 221 10.80 5.54 -17.74
CA TYR A 221 9.41 5.43 -18.19
C TYR A 221 8.60 4.47 -17.32
N ILE A 222 9.21 3.36 -16.87
CA ILE A 222 8.57 2.39 -15.99
C ILE A 222 8.34 2.99 -14.60
N ALA A 223 9.35 3.68 -14.05
CA ALA A 223 9.22 4.36 -12.77
C ALA A 223 8.14 5.46 -12.83
N GLY A 224 8.12 6.25 -13.90
CA GLY A 224 7.08 7.26 -14.14
C GLY A 224 5.68 6.64 -14.24
N LEU A 225 5.54 5.50 -14.92
CA LEU A 225 4.28 4.76 -15.00
C LEU A 225 3.80 4.31 -13.62
N VAL A 226 4.68 3.74 -12.79
CA VAL A 226 4.31 3.31 -11.43
C VAL A 226 3.80 4.49 -10.61
N VAL A 227 4.49 5.63 -10.66
CA VAL A 227 4.05 6.86 -9.99
C VAL A 227 2.69 7.31 -10.51
N PHE A 228 2.48 7.32 -11.83
CA PHE A 228 1.21 7.70 -12.46
C PHE A 228 0.05 6.82 -11.98
N LEU A 229 0.22 5.50 -11.99
CA LEU A 229 -0.81 4.55 -11.53
C LEU A 229 -1.14 4.72 -10.04
N VAL A 230 -0.11 4.91 -9.20
CA VAL A 230 -0.31 5.14 -7.76
C VAL A 230 -1.06 6.44 -7.51
N VAL A 231 -0.65 7.54 -8.15
CA VAL A 231 -1.30 8.85 -8.00
C VAL A 231 -2.74 8.80 -8.53
N GLY A 232 -2.97 8.19 -9.68
CA GLY A 232 -4.31 8.01 -10.27
C GLY A 232 -5.23 7.19 -9.36
N GLY A 233 -4.74 6.07 -8.83
CA GLY A 233 -5.49 5.22 -7.91
C GLY A 233 -5.83 5.92 -6.59
N VAL A 234 -4.87 6.65 -6.00
CA VAL A 234 -5.10 7.43 -4.78
C VAL A 234 -6.11 8.55 -5.03
N ALA A 235 -5.95 9.31 -6.12
CA ALA A 235 -6.88 10.38 -6.48
C ALA A 235 -8.31 9.85 -6.68
N PHE A 236 -8.46 8.70 -7.36
CA PHE A 236 -9.75 8.05 -7.53
C PHE A 236 -10.34 7.57 -6.19
N GLY A 237 -9.53 6.97 -5.33
CA GLY A 237 -9.96 6.52 -3.99
C GLY A 237 -10.45 7.67 -3.12
N VAL A 238 -9.70 8.78 -3.09
CA VAL A 238 -10.09 10.01 -2.37
C VAL A 238 -11.39 10.58 -2.94
N TRP A 239 -11.48 10.72 -4.26
CA TRP A 239 -12.70 11.19 -4.92
C TRP A 239 -13.90 10.30 -4.60
N PHE A 240 -13.74 8.98 -4.69
CA PHE A 240 -14.78 8.01 -4.39
C PHE A 240 -15.26 8.11 -2.94
N PHE A 241 -14.34 8.21 -1.99
CA PHE A 241 -14.68 8.38 -0.57
C PHE A 241 -15.50 9.65 -0.32
N PHE A 242 -15.03 10.79 -0.81
CA PHE A 242 -15.75 12.06 -0.65
C PHE A 242 -17.11 12.04 -1.36
N ALA A 243 -17.19 11.47 -2.56
CA ALA A 243 -18.43 11.38 -3.31
C ALA A 243 -19.42 10.41 -2.63
N HIS A 244 -18.94 9.32 -2.05
CA HIS A 244 -19.75 8.38 -1.27
C HIS A 244 -20.28 9.02 0.02
N ALA A 245 -19.42 9.72 0.78
CA ALA A 245 -19.82 10.45 1.98
C ALA A 245 -20.90 11.50 1.68
N ARG A 246 -20.76 12.25 0.58
CA ARG A 246 -21.79 13.20 0.12
C ARG A 246 -23.10 12.50 -0.25
N ALA A 247 -23.04 11.36 -0.94
CA ALA A 247 -24.23 10.60 -1.31
C ALA A 247 -24.96 10.04 -0.07
N LEU A 248 -24.20 9.61 0.94
CA LEU A 248 -24.74 9.13 2.21
C LEU A 248 -25.42 10.28 2.99
N LEU A 249 -24.74 11.42 3.16
CA LEU A 249 -25.30 12.61 3.79
C LEU A 249 -26.57 13.09 3.08
N ALA A 250 -26.60 13.07 1.74
CA ALA A 250 -27.79 13.41 0.98
C ALA A 250 -28.95 12.45 1.31
N SER A 251 -28.67 11.14 1.42
CA SER A 251 -29.69 10.14 1.78
C SER A 251 -30.24 10.34 3.20
N LEU A 252 -29.37 10.64 4.17
CA LEU A 252 -29.76 10.97 5.54
C LEU A 252 -30.61 12.25 5.62
N ASN A 253 -30.23 13.29 4.86
CA ASN A 253 -31.00 14.53 4.80
C ASN A 253 -32.40 14.32 4.18
N THR A 254 -32.52 13.47 3.16
CA THR A 254 -33.84 13.08 2.64
C THR A 254 -34.69 12.33 3.66
N GLN A 255 -34.10 11.42 4.44
CA GLN A 255 -34.81 10.73 5.52
C GLN A 255 -35.24 11.70 6.62
N LEU A 256 -34.32 12.56 7.08
CA LEU A 256 -34.61 13.62 8.05
C LEU A 256 -35.75 14.54 7.60
N LYS A 257 -35.78 14.94 6.32
CA LYS A 257 -36.88 15.78 5.77
C LYS A 257 -38.21 15.05 5.68
N GLN A 258 -38.20 13.74 5.45
CA GLN A 258 -39.41 12.91 5.48
C GLN A 258 -39.95 12.73 6.90
N ASP A 259 -39.08 12.71 7.92
CA ASP A 259 -39.46 12.58 9.33
C ASP A 259 -39.78 13.92 10.01
N LEU A 260 -39.39 15.06 9.40
CA LEU A 260 -39.61 16.41 9.92
C LEU A 260 -41.07 16.92 10.01
N PRO A 261 -42.07 16.50 9.20
CA PRO A 261 -43.38 17.15 9.20
C PRO A 261 -44.26 16.81 10.42
N LEU A 262 -43.84 15.90 11.31
CA LEU A 262 -44.58 15.55 12.54
C LEU A 262 -44.16 16.34 13.78
N MET A 263 -42.96 16.94 13.80
CA MET A 263 -42.44 17.63 15.00
C MET A 263 -42.84 19.10 15.08
N ALA A 264 -43.14 19.75 13.96
CA ALA A 264 -43.41 21.19 13.91
C ALA A 264 -44.76 21.61 14.54
N TYR A 265 -45.71 20.71 14.78
CA TYR A 265 -47.02 21.04 15.36
C TYR A 265 -47.11 20.82 16.88
N ARG A 266 -46.18 20.08 17.51
CA ARG A 266 -46.32 19.65 18.92
C ARG A 266 -45.78 20.63 19.95
N GLN A 267 -44.91 21.56 19.57
CA GLN A 267 -44.14 22.37 20.54
C GLN A 267 -44.81 23.67 21.03
N LEU A 268 -46.08 23.95 20.70
CA LEU A 268 -46.71 25.21 21.06
C LEU A 268 -47.73 25.19 22.20
N THR A 269 -47.92 24.08 22.93
CA THR A 269 -48.82 24.09 24.10
C THR A 269 -48.41 23.14 25.22
N LEU A 270 -47.98 23.73 26.35
CA LEU A 270 -48.08 23.22 27.74
C LEU A 270 -46.99 22.27 28.32
N GLU A 271 -45.70 22.59 28.21
CA GLU A 271 -44.65 21.79 28.89
C GLU A 271 -43.89 22.41 30.10
N PRO A 272 -43.89 23.73 30.40
CA PRO A 272 -43.25 24.20 31.64
C PRO A 272 -44.13 24.12 32.89
N TYR A 273 -45.46 24.28 32.75
CA TYR A 273 -46.38 24.37 33.90
C TYR A 273 -46.74 22.99 34.48
N ARG A 274 -46.86 21.98 33.61
CA ARG A 274 -47.30 20.64 33.96
C ARG A 274 -46.25 19.86 34.76
N ASP A 275 -44.96 20.11 34.54
CA ASP A 275 -43.90 19.45 35.30
C ASP A 275 -43.68 20.07 36.69
N LYS A 276 -43.99 21.36 36.85
CA LYS A 276 -43.95 22.03 38.17
C LYS A 276 -45.02 21.48 39.12
N GLU A 277 -46.26 21.29 38.63
CA GLU A 277 -47.35 20.70 39.40
C GLU A 277 -47.04 19.24 39.80
N LYS A 278 -46.50 18.44 38.87
CA LYS A 278 -46.09 17.05 39.16
C LYS A 278 -45.05 17.00 40.26
N ALA A 279 -43.98 17.80 40.15
CA ALA A 279 -42.91 17.82 41.12
C ALA A 279 -43.40 18.26 42.51
N ALA A 280 -44.34 19.22 42.56
CA ALA A 280 -44.95 19.66 43.81
C ALA A 280 -45.72 18.52 44.51
N VAL A 281 -46.55 17.77 43.77
CA VAL A 281 -47.32 16.63 44.30
C VAL A 281 -46.41 15.53 44.85
N LEU A 282 -45.42 15.08 44.06
CA LEU A 282 -44.53 13.99 44.49
C LEU A 282 -43.67 14.40 45.68
N ARG A 283 -43.11 15.62 45.66
CA ARG A 283 -42.30 16.15 46.77
C ARG A 283 -43.13 16.27 48.05
N PHE A 284 -44.35 16.79 47.97
CA PHE A 284 -45.20 16.95 49.15
C PHE A 284 -45.52 15.60 49.81
N ILE A 285 -45.86 14.58 49.02
CA ILE A 285 -46.10 13.23 49.54
C ILE A 285 -44.82 12.65 50.15
N ALA A 286 -43.68 12.77 49.46
CA ALA A 286 -42.40 12.25 49.93
C ALA A 286 -41.88 12.93 51.21
N SER A 287 -42.25 14.18 51.47
CA SER A 287 -41.87 14.89 52.70
C SER A 287 -42.85 14.66 53.87
N ASN A 288 -44.08 14.22 53.59
CA ASN A 288 -45.14 14.12 54.60
C ASN A 288 -45.69 12.70 54.80
N TYR A 289 -45.14 11.67 54.14
CA TYR A 289 -45.66 10.30 54.23
C TYR A 289 -45.77 9.77 55.66
N ALA A 290 -44.90 10.21 56.57
CA ALA A 290 -44.90 9.81 57.98
C ALA A 290 -46.11 10.33 58.77
N ASN A 291 -46.86 11.32 58.26
CA ASN A 291 -48.08 11.79 58.91
C ASN A 291 -49.22 10.76 58.72
N ALA A 292 -49.67 10.13 59.80
CA ALA A 292 -50.72 9.11 59.77
C ALA A 292 -52.07 9.62 59.22
N GLU A 293 -52.32 10.93 59.30
CA GLU A 293 -53.55 11.57 58.81
C GLU A 293 -53.43 12.08 57.38
N LEU A 294 -52.30 11.86 56.70
CA LEU A 294 -52.11 12.29 55.32
C LEU A 294 -53.12 11.62 54.39
N ASP A 295 -54.03 12.42 53.86
CA ASP A 295 -55.03 12.01 52.89
C ASP A 295 -54.89 12.79 51.58
N LEU A 296 -55.70 12.42 50.59
CA LEU A 296 -55.66 13.04 49.27
C LEU A 296 -56.10 14.51 49.31
N GLU A 297 -57.01 14.88 50.22
CA GLU A 297 -57.49 16.26 50.35
C GLU A 297 -56.41 17.19 50.87
N THR A 298 -55.61 16.72 51.82
CA THR A 298 -54.45 17.44 52.35
C THR A 298 -53.45 17.74 51.24
N VAL A 299 -53.18 16.77 50.35
CA VAL A 299 -52.29 16.98 49.19
C VAL A 299 -52.88 18.01 48.22
N VAL A 300 -54.19 17.94 47.95
CA VAL A 300 -54.88 18.90 47.06
C VAL A 300 -54.83 20.32 47.63
N ALA A 301 -55.08 20.48 48.93
CA ALA A 301 -55.08 21.77 49.61
C ALA A 301 -53.68 22.43 49.59
N GLU A 302 -52.64 21.65 49.86
CA GLU A 302 -51.27 22.18 50.00
C GLU A 302 -50.54 22.37 48.67
N THR A 303 -50.90 21.59 47.63
CA THR A 303 -50.25 21.69 46.32
C THR A 303 -51.01 22.57 45.33
N ALA A 304 -52.24 22.99 45.67
CA ALA A 304 -53.19 23.65 44.78
C ALA A 304 -53.52 22.86 43.49
N VAL A 305 -53.24 21.54 43.49
CA VAL A 305 -53.52 20.64 42.36
C VAL A 305 -54.80 19.87 42.64
N ASN A 306 -55.76 19.91 41.73
CA ASN A 306 -57.05 19.25 41.94
C ASN A 306 -56.95 17.71 42.06
N ARG A 307 -57.93 17.09 42.74
CA ARG A 307 -57.97 15.65 43.04
C ARG A 307 -57.80 14.74 41.81
N LYS A 308 -58.44 15.09 40.69
CA LYS A 308 -58.36 14.33 39.44
C LYS A 308 -56.92 14.34 38.92
N LYS A 309 -56.28 15.52 38.95
CA LYS A 309 -54.92 15.71 38.46
C LYS A 309 -53.89 15.00 39.32
N VAL A 310 -54.02 15.00 40.64
CA VAL A 310 -53.14 14.22 41.53
C VAL A 310 -53.16 12.72 41.16
N ASN A 311 -54.35 12.15 40.96
CA ASN A 311 -54.46 10.74 40.54
C ASN A 311 -53.94 10.49 39.12
N GLU A 312 -54.14 11.43 38.18
CA GLU A 312 -53.54 11.34 36.84
C GLU A 312 -52.01 11.34 36.90
N VAL A 313 -51.41 12.19 37.73
CA VAL A 313 -49.95 12.26 37.92
C VAL A 313 -49.43 10.94 38.48
N LEU A 314 -50.01 10.43 39.56
CA LEU A 314 -49.55 9.18 40.18
C LEU A 314 -49.76 7.97 39.28
N LYS A 315 -50.87 7.93 38.52
CA LYS A 315 -51.12 6.85 37.56
C LYS A 315 -50.20 6.91 36.35
N ALA A 316 -49.89 8.10 35.84
CA ALA A 316 -49.01 8.27 34.69
C ALA A 316 -47.54 7.96 35.02
N GLU A 317 -47.06 8.42 36.17
CA GLU A 317 -45.64 8.29 36.54
C GLU A 317 -45.34 6.95 37.24
N LEU A 318 -46.29 6.42 38.03
CA LEU A 318 -46.04 5.28 38.92
C LEU A 318 -47.04 4.12 38.73
N GLY A 319 -48.07 4.30 37.89
CA GLY A 319 -49.10 3.28 37.67
C GLY A 319 -50.03 3.03 38.87
N MET A 320 -49.98 3.88 39.90
CA MET A 320 -50.62 3.65 41.20
C MET A 320 -51.66 4.72 41.54
N THR A 321 -52.63 4.36 42.39
CA THR A 321 -53.51 5.32 43.05
C THR A 321 -52.76 6.01 44.21
N PHE A 322 -53.29 7.13 44.70
CA PHE A 322 -52.72 7.83 45.87
C PHE A 322 -52.46 6.89 47.06
N SER A 323 -53.49 6.16 47.50
CA SER A 323 -53.36 5.26 48.64
C SER A 323 -52.37 4.12 48.40
N ALA A 324 -52.31 3.59 47.17
CA ALA A 324 -51.35 2.54 46.82
C ALA A 324 -49.91 3.08 46.86
N TYR A 325 -49.69 4.28 46.31
CA TYR A 325 -48.37 4.92 46.34
C TYR A 325 -47.93 5.26 47.76
N LEU A 326 -48.82 5.86 48.57
CA LEU A 326 -48.52 6.20 49.96
C LEU A 326 -48.17 4.95 50.77
N ASN A 327 -48.96 3.88 50.65
CA ASN A 327 -48.65 2.62 51.32
C ASN A 327 -47.31 2.05 50.87
N LYS A 328 -47.05 2.03 49.55
CA LYS A 328 -45.78 1.52 49.03
C LYS A 328 -44.58 2.31 49.56
N LEU A 329 -44.69 3.64 49.59
CA LEU A 329 -43.64 4.51 50.11
C LEU A 329 -43.38 4.23 51.61
N ARG A 330 -44.44 4.15 52.42
CA ARG A 330 -44.35 3.85 53.86
C ARG A 330 -43.73 2.47 54.13
N LEU A 331 -44.17 1.45 53.39
CA LEU A 331 -43.66 0.07 53.53
C LEU A 331 -42.19 -0.03 53.09
N THR A 332 -41.83 0.66 52.01
CA THR A 332 -40.43 0.72 51.53
C THR A 332 -39.52 1.34 52.56
N GLU A 333 -39.95 2.46 53.17
CA GLU A 333 -39.17 3.09 54.23
C GLU A 333 -39.13 2.22 55.50
N ALA A 334 -40.22 1.54 55.85
CA ALA A 334 -40.22 0.61 56.96
C ALA A 334 -39.25 -0.56 56.72
N ALA A 335 -39.19 -1.10 55.50
CA ALA A 335 -38.24 -2.15 55.14
C ALA A 335 -36.79 -1.66 55.28
N ARG A 336 -36.50 -0.42 54.86
CA ARG A 336 -35.19 0.22 55.06
C ARG A 336 -34.85 0.35 56.54
N LEU A 337 -35.76 0.90 57.36
CA LEU A 337 -35.56 1.06 58.81
C LEU A 337 -35.41 -0.28 59.53
N LEU A 338 -36.08 -1.34 59.07
CA LEU A 338 -35.95 -2.69 59.61
C LEU A 338 -34.60 -3.33 59.28
N ALA A 339 -33.97 -2.95 58.17
CA ALA A 339 -32.63 -3.40 57.80
C ALA A 339 -31.53 -2.60 58.52
N ASP A 340 -31.71 -1.27 58.67
CA ASP A 340 -30.69 -0.37 59.21
C ASP A 340 -30.65 -0.32 60.75
N SER A 341 -31.77 -0.55 61.45
CA SER A 341 -31.88 -0.36 62.90
C SER A 341 -32.28 -1.63 63.65
N ASN A 342 -31.43 -2.04 64.60
CA ASN A 342 -31.75 -3.13 65.54
C ASN A 342 -32.31 -2.63 66.89
N THR A 343 -32.40 -1.31 67.10
CA THR A 343 -32.81 -0.73 68.39
C THR A 343 -34.30 -0.41 68.45
N ALA A 344 -34.94 -0.06 67.34
CA ALA A 344 -36.36 0.26 67.30
C ALA A 344 -37.23 -1.01 67.21
N THR A 345 -38.35 -1.04 67.93
CA THR A 345 -39.32 -2.14 67.82
C THR A 345 -40.11 -2.06 66.50
N VAL A 346 -40.70 -3.18 66.07
CA VAL A 346 -41.56 -3.19 64.86
C VAL A 346 -42.73 -2.21 64.99
N ALA A 347 -43.27 -2.05 66.20
CA ALA A 347 -44.33 -1.10 66.48
C ALA A 347 -43.86 0.36 66.33
N GLU A 348 -42.68 0.70 66.87
CA GLU A 348 -42.09 2.03 66.71
C GLU A 348 -41.83 2.39 65.26
N ILE A 349 -41.33 1.43 64.46
CA ILE A 349 -41.12 1.64 63.02
C ILE A 349 -42.46 1.85 62.29
N ALA A 350 -43.49 1.07 62.64
CA ALA A 350 -44.81 1.25 62.04
C ALA A 350 -45.36 2.66 62.30
N TYR A 351 -45.23 3.16 63.54
CA TYR A 351 -45.65 4.51 63.89
C TYR A 351 -44.79 5.59 63.21
N SER A 352 -43.47 5.40 63.13
CA SER A 352 -42.57 6.40 62.56
C SER A 352 -42.75 6.61 61.05
N VAL A 353 -43.22 5.59 60.33
CA VAL A 353 -43.56 5.71 58.89
C VAL A 353 -45.03 6.09 58.65
N GLY A 354 -45.81 6.37 59.69
CA GLY A 354 -47.17 6.91 59.56
C GLY A 354 -48.29 5.89 59.55
N TYR A 355 -48.12 4.70 60.14
CA TYR A 355 -49.24 3.81 60.43
C TYR A 355 -49.76 4.01 61.85
N ALA A 356 -51.04 4.37 61.99
CA ALA A 356 -51.70 4.45 63.30
C ALA A 356 -52.04 3.07 63.90
N ASN A 357 -51.99 1.99 63.12
CA ASN A 357 -52.36 0.65 63.54
C ASN A 357 -51.31 -0.39 63.12
N VAL A 358 -50.61 -0.95 64.12
CA VAL A 358 -49.53 -1.92 63.92
C VAL A 358 -50.03 -3.23 63.30
N SER A 359 -51.24 -3.69 63.63
CA SER A 359 -51.82 -4.91 63.04
C SER A 359 -52.11 -4.72 61.55
N TYR A 360 -52.57 -3.54 61.15
CA TYR A 360 -52.78 -3.19 59.75
C TYR A 360 -51.46 -3.10 58.98
N PHE A 361 -50.45 -2.45 59.58
CA PHE A 361 -49.09 -2.42 59.04
C PHE A 361 -48.52 -3.83 58.82
N ASN A 362 -48.59 -4.71 59.81
CA ASN A 362 -48.05 -6.07 59.73
C ASN A 362 -48.69 -6.87 58.59
N LYS A 363 -50.00 -6.69 58.38
CA LYS A 363 -50.73 -7.33 57.27
C LYS A 363 -50.21 -6.81 55.93
N LEU A 364 -50.21 -5.49 55.73
CA LEU A 364 -49.76 -4.88 54.48
C LEU A 364 -48.29 -5.19 54.16
N PHE A 365 -47.42 -5.16 55.17
CA PHE A 365 -46.01 -5.49 54.98
C PHE A 365 -45.82 -6.94 54.54
N LYS A 366 -46.57 -7.87 55.13
CA LYS A 366 -46.55 -9.28 54.73
C LYS A 366 -47.10 -9.48 53.33
N ASP A 367 -48.15 -8.75 52.96
CA ASP A 367 -48.73 -8.82 51.62
C ASP A 367 -47.75 -8.29 50.55
N GLU A 368 -46.98 -7.23 50.85
CA GLU A 368 -46.00 -6.64 49.91
C GLU A 368 -44.68 -7.47 49.83
N TYR A 369 -44.13 -7.91 50.96
CA TYR A 369 -42.80 -8.55 51.02
C TYR A 369 -42.84 -10.07 51.24
N GLY A 370 -44.03 -10.67 51.32
CA GLY A 370 -44.23 -12.12 51.49
C GLY A 370 -43.89 -12.66 52.89
N CYS A 371 -43.35 -11.85 53.80
CA CYS A 371 -42.95 -12.26 55.14
C CYS A 371 -43.29 -11.19 56.21
N THR A 372 -43.32 -11.58 57.48
CA THR A 372 -43.63 -10.63 58.56
C THR A 372 -42.47 -9.64 58.75
N PRO A 373 -42.70 -8.41 59.23
CA PRO A 373 -41.64 -7.44 59.50
C PRO A 373 -40.51 -7.99 60.39
N LYS A 374 -40.85 -8.83 61.36
CA LYS A 374 -39.88 -9.49 62.25
C LYS A 374 -39.02 -10.50 61.50
N ALA A 375 -39.62 -11.30 60.60
CA ALA A 375 -38.88 -12.23 59.75
C ALA A 375 -37.98 -11.48 58.76
N PHE A 376 -38.49 -10.39 58.17
CA PHE A 376 -37.74 -9.52 57.27
C PHE A 376 -36.48 -8.96 57.94
N ARG A 377 -36.61 -8.44 59.19
CA ARG A 377 -35.46 -7.98 59.98
C ARG A 377 -34.42 -9.08 60.20
N SER A 378 -34.85 -10.30 60.56
CA SER A 378 -33.92 -11.41 60.78
C SER A 378 -33.14 -11.77 59.52
N LEU A 379 -33.79 -11.76 58.36
CA LEU A 379 -33.15 -12.05 57.07
C LEU A 379 -32.19 -10.93 56.64
N ALA A 380 -32.56 -9.67 56.88
CA ALA A 380 -31.71 -8.52 56.60
C ALA A 380 -30.43 -8.53 57.46
N LEU A 381 -30.52 -8.87 58.75
CA LEU A 381 -29.34 -8.97 59.62
C LEU A 381 -28.40 -10.12 59.22
N GLN A 382 -28.95 -11.29 58.86
CA GLN A 382 -28.14 -12.43 58.41
C GLN A 382 -27.40 -12.16 57.09
N SER A 383 -27.96 -11.33 56.21
CA SER A 383 -27.30 -10.92 54.96
C SER A 383 -26.26 -9.83 55.15
N ALA A 384 -26.37 -9.01 56.21
CA ALA A 384 -25.36 -8.01 56.58
C ALA A 384 -24.18 -8.59 57.39
N GLU A 385 -24.33 -9.75 58.04
CA GLU A 385 -23.24 -10.46 58.74
C GLU A 385 -22.44 -11.42 57.83
N ALA A 386 -22.95 -11.73 56.64
CA ALA A 386 -22.35 -12.66 55.67
C ALA A 386 -21.66 -11.98 54.47
N GLY A 387 -21.62 -10.64 54.44
CA GLY A 387 -20.89 -9.81 53.47
C GLY A 387 -20.10 -8.73 54.19
#